data_AF-A0A1F5CRU0-F1
#
_entry.id   AF-A0A1F5CRU0-F1
#
_cell.length_a   1.000
_cell.length_b   1.000
_cell.length_c   1.000
_cell.angle_alpha   90.00
_cell.angle_beta   90.00
_cell.angle_gamma   90.00
#
_symmetry.space_group_name_H-M   'P 1'
#
loop_
_entity.id
_entity.type
_entity.pdbx_description
1 polymer ?
#
loop_
_entity_poly.entity_id
_entity_poly.type
_entity_poly.pdbx_seq_one_letter_code
_entity_poly.pdbx_strand_id
1 'polypeptide(L)'
;MKNVLNSWTVIISAVTGAALGLVYMTHAIYANYQRNKKTEQLVMGITTYLFLALYVGLALTQPGNVISPAYQWWYTVLYQNVGATIYAFMFFTLASSAYRTMILNSVEAASLAAGGLIYTLRQIPIFQTWFPWMVPLGEWILLVPNVGGSRGAVIAAALAATVYGVRTIWGKEISLKEVS
;
A
#
# COMPACT_ATOMS: atom_id res chain seq x y z
N MET A 1 -7.31 29.29 7.04
CA MET A 1 -6.69 28.81 5.79
C MET A 1 -6.25 27.34 5.84
N LYS A 2 -5.47 26.89 6.85
CA LYS A 2 -5.03 25.47 6.96
C LYS A 2 -6.17 24.44 6.89
N ASN A 3 -7.29 24.69 7.57
CA ASN A 3 -8.42 23.74 7.58
C ASN A 3 -9.10 23.59 6.22
N VAL A 4 -9.22 24.68 5.46
CA VAL A 4 -9.83 24.67 4.12
C VAL A 4 -8.93 23.93 3.12
N LEU A 5 -7.62 24.18 3.16
CA LEU A 5 -6.63 23.44 2.36
C LEU A 5 -6.65 21.94 2.67
N ASN A 6 -6.69 21.55 3.95
CA ASN A 6 -6.80 20.14 4.32
C ASN A 6 -8.09 19.48 3.79
N SER A 7 -9.23 20.16 3.88
CA SER A 7 -10.49 19.65 3.33
C SER A 7 -10.42 19.46 1.82
N TRP A 8 -9.87 20.43 1.08
CA TRP A 8 -9.67 20.30 -0.36
C TRP A 8 -8.66 19.21 -0.72
N THR A 9 -7.57 19.04 0.05
CA THR A 9 -6.63 17.93 -0.16
C THR A 9 -7.29 16.58 0.05
N VAL A 10 -8.13 16.43 1.07
CA VAL A 10 -8.88 15.18 1.30
C VAL A 10 -9.84 14.90 0.14
N ILE A 11 -10.60 15.90 -0.31
CA ILE A 11 -11.54 15.75 -1.44
C ILE A 11 -10.78 15.38 -2.72
N ILE A 12 -9.70 16.09 -3.05
CA ILE A 12 -8.90 15.82 -4.25
C ILE A 12 -8.26 14.44 -4.15
N SER A 13 -7.67 14.07 -3.01
CA SER A 13 -7.06 12.74 -2.85
C SER A 13 -8.07 11.60 -2.93
N ALA A 14 -9.29 11.78 -2.40
CA ALA A 14 -10.35 10.79 -2.46
C ALA A 14 -10.88 10.64 -3.89
N VAL A 15 -11.16 11.75 -4.57
CA VAL A 15 -11.71 11.74 -5.94
C VAL A 15 -10.66 11.28 -6.93
N THR A 16 -9.45 11.82 -6.89
CA THR A 16 -8.36 11.46 -7.79
C THR A 16 -7.86 10.04 -7.50
N GLY A 17 -7.74 9.64 -6.23
CA GLY A 17 -7.33 8.29 -5.84
C GLY A 17 -8.35 7.23 -6.26
N ALA A 18 -9.64 7.47 -6.05
CA ALA A 18 -10.69 6.55 -6.50
C ALA A 18 -10.76 6.50 -8.03
N ALA A 19 -10.75 7.65 -8.72
CA ALA A 19 -10.83 7.69 -10.18
C ALA A 19 -9.63 7.03 -10.84
N LEU A 20 -8.40 7.33 -10.40
CA LEU A 20 -7.20 6.68 -10.92
C LEU A 20 -7.19 5.20 -10.58
N GLY A 21 -7.55 4.82 -9.35
CA GLY A 21 -7.64 3.42 -8.93
C GLY A 21 -8.57 2.61 -9.84
N LEU A 22 -9.74 3.17 -10.17
CA LEU A 22 -10.66 2.56 -11.12
C LEU A 22 -10.04 2.40 -12.50
N VAL A 23 -9.43 3.45 -13.05
CA VAL A 23 -8.79 3.41 -14.37
C VAL A 23 -7.65 2.38 -14.42
N TYR A 24 -6.83 2.29 -13.37
CA TYR A 24 -5.77 1.28 -13.30
C TYR A 24 -6.34 -0.14 -13.23
N MET A 25 -7.38 -0.35 -12.43
CA MET A 25 -8.03 -1.66 -12.31
C MET A 25 -8.71 -2.08 -13.62
N THR A 26 -9.42 -1.16 -14.28
CA THR A 26 -10.06 -1.44 -15.59
C THR A 26 -9.01 -1.80 -16.64
N HIS A 27 -7.90 -1.05 -16.69
CA HIS A 27 -6.80 -1.33 -17.61
C HIS A 27 -6.13 -2.68 -17.31
N ALA A 28 -5.89 -3.01 -16.03
CA ALA A 28 -5.29 -4.28 -15.64
C ALA A 28 -6.17 -5.49 -15.98
N ILE A 29 -7.48 -5.43 -15.73
CA ILE A 29 -8.44 -6.48 -16.08
C ILE A 29 -8.49 -6.67 -17.59
N TYR A 30 -8.57 -5.57 -18.33
CA TYR A 30 -8.60 -5.59 -19.79
C TYR A 30 -7.32 -6.18 -20.39
N ALA A 31 -6.15 -5.76 -19.89
CA ALA A 31 -4.85 -6.26 -20.33
C ALA A 31 -4.68 -7.74 -20.00
N ASN A 32 -5.10 -8.19 -18.81
CA ASN A 32 -5.01 -9.60 -18.44
C ASN A 32 -5.98 -10.49 -19.23
N TYR A 33 -7.18 -9.99 -19.56
CA TYR A 33 -8.13 -10.70 -20.42
C TYR A 33 -7.62 -10.86 -21.85
N GLN A 34 -6.97 -9.82 -22.41
CA GLN A 34 -6.32 -9.91 -23.72
C GLN A 34 -5.16 -10.91 -23.72
N ARG A 35 -4.40 -11.00 -22.63
CA ARG A 35 -3.27 -11.93 -22.46
C ARG A 35 -3.72 -13.39 -22.27
N ASN A 36 -4.78 -13.61 -21.50
CA ASN A 36 -5.29 -14.94 -21.20
C ASN A 36 -6.82 -14.91 -21.27
N LYS A 37 -7.38 -15.42 -22.37
CA LYS A 37 -8.83 -15.59 -22.58
C LYS A 37 -9.41 -16.74 -21.75
N LYS A 38 -9.07 -16.78 -20.46
CA LYS A 38 -9.59 -17.75 -19.50
C LYS A 38 -10.82 -17.15 -18.82
N THR A 39 -11.81 -17.99 -18.54
CA THR A 39 -13.04 -17.61 -17.84
C THR A 39 -12.76 -16.95 -16.48
N GLU A 40 -11.68 -17.35 -15.81
CA GLU A 40 -11.26 -16.79 -14.51
C GLU A 40 -11.01 -15.27 -14.56
N GLN A 41 -10.42 -14.76 -15.65
CA GLN A 41 -10.13 -13.33 -15.81
C GLN A 41 -11.42 -12.51 -16.00
N LEU A 42 -12.41 -13.09 -16.68
CA LEU A 42 -13.74 -12.50 -16.79
C LEU A 42 -14.46 -12.48 -15.45
N VAL A 43 -14.36 -13.55 -14.66
CA VAL A 43 -14.94 -13.61 -13.30
C VAL A 43 -14.32 -12.54 -12.40
N MET A 44 -13.01 -12.31 -12.44
CA MET A 44 -12.35 -11.24 -11.68
C MET A 44 -12.83 -9.84 -12.12
N GLY A 45 -12.99 -9.63 -13.42
CA GLY A 45 -13.53 -8.38 -13.94
C GLY A 45 -14.95 -8.12 -13.48
N ILE A 46 -15.85 -9.09 -13.72
CA ILE A 46 -17.26 -9.00 -13.38
C ILE A 46 -17.46 -8.79 -11.88
N THR A 47 -16.75 -9.55 -11.03
CA THR A 47 -16.86 -9.39 -9.57
C THR A 47 -16.45 -7.99 -9.11
N THR A 48 -15.36 -7.43 -9.65
CA THR A 48 -14.90 -6.07 -9.31
C THR A 48 -15.95 -5.01 -9.64
N TYR A 49 -16.54 -5.05 -10.84
CA TYR A 49 -17.57 -4.09 -11.23
C TYR A 49 -18.90 -4.32 -10.50
N LEU A 50 -19.23 -5.57 -10.13
CA LEU A 50 -20.39 -5.88 -9.30
C LEU A 50 -20.27 -5.25 -7.91
N PHE A 51 -19.10 -5.35 -7.28
CA PHE A 51 -18.84 -4.73 -5.97
C PHE A 51 -18.92 -3.20 -6.05
N LEU A 52 -18.42 -2.60 -7.13
CA LEU A 52 -18.56 -1.16 -7.39
C LEU A 52 -20.00 -0.72 -7.59
N ALA A 53 -20.76 -1.48 -8.38
CA ALA A 53 -22.17 -1.21 -8.61
C ALA A 53 -22.99 -1.34 -7.32
N LEU A 54 -22.69 -2.32 -6.47
CA LEU A 54 -23.30 -2.45 -5.14
C LEU A 54 -22.94 -1.26 -4.25
N TYR A 55 -21.66 -0.86 -4.23
CA TYR A 55 -21.22 0.29 -3.43
C TYR A 55 -21.91 1.59 -3.87
N VAL A 56 -21.95 1.88 -5.17
CA VAL A 56 -22.62 3.08 -5.71
C VAL A 56 -24.14 2.99 -5.54
N GLY A 57 -24.75 1.84 -5.80
CA GLY A 57 -26.20 1.63 -5.63
C GLY A 57 -26.65 1.86 -4.18
N LEU A 58 -25.83 1.47 -3.21
CA LEU A 58 -26.12 1.70 -1.80
C LEU A 58 -25.87 3.15 -1.38
N ALA A 59 -24.84 3.80 -1.93
CA ALA A 59 -24.61 5.23 -1.73
C ALA A 59 -25.78 6.09 -2.24
N LEU A 60 -26.44 5.67 -3.32
CA LEU A 60 -27.61 6.37 -3.89
C LEU A 60 -28.91 6.09 -3.12
N THR A 61 -29.10 4.88 -2.59
CA THR A 61 -30.34 4.47 -1.90
C THR A 61 -30.36 4.87 -0.43
N GLN A 62 -29.20 5.03 0.21
CA GLN A 62 -29.08 5.44 1.61
C GLN A 62 -28.16 6.66 1.75
N PRO A 63 -28.57 7.83 1.23
CA PRO A 63 -27.80 9.05 1.37
C PRO A 63 -27.74 9.45 2.85
N GLY A 64 -26.57 9.30 3.45
CA GLY A 64 -26.33 9.62 4.86
C GLY A 64 -24.91 10.13 5.07
N ASN A 65 -24.72 10.87 6.16
CA ASN A 65 -23.39 11.31 6.56
C ASN A 65 -22.57 10.11 7.10
N VAL A 66 -21.28 10.28 7.34
CA VAL A 66 -20.35 9.25 7.90
C VAL A 66 -20.80 8.62 9.23
N ILE A 67 -21.82 9.18 9.89
CA ILE A 67 -22.41 8.70 11.15
C ILE A 67 -23.63 7.79 10.90
N SER A 68 -24.10 7.66 9.65
CA SER A 68 -25.24 6.82 9.31
C SER A 68 -24.98 5.35 9.69
N PRO A 69 -25.94 4.65 10.34
CA PRO A 69 -25.80 3.24 10.69
C PRO A 69 -25.48 2.34 9.49
N ALA A 70 -26.05 2.67 8.33
CA ALA A 70 -25.79 1.96 7.08
C ALA A 70 -24.32 2.08 6.65
N TYR A 71 -23.76 3.30 6.67
CA TYR A 71 -22.37 3.53 6.32
C TYR A 71 -21.42 2.84 7.31
N GLN A 72 -21.69 2.91 8.60
CA GLN A 72 -20.87 2.26 9.64
C GLN A 72 -20.86 0.74 9.51
N TRP A 73 -22.00 0.13 9.13
CA TRP A 73 -22.06 -1.30 8.88
C TRP A 73 -21.16 -1.69 7.71
N TRP A 74 -21.22 -0.97 6.57
CA TRP A 74 -20.34 -1.21 5.42
C TRP A 74 -18.86 -1.03 5.76
N TYR A 75 -18.54 0.04 6.49
CA TYR A 75 -17.18 0.32 6.91
C TYR A 75 -16.61 -0.79 7.80
N THR A 76 -17.38 -1.24 8.78
CA THR A 76 -16.91 -2.25 9.75
C THR A 76 -16.88 -3.65 9.15
N VAL A 77 -17.90 -4.04 8.37
CA VAL A 77 -18.02 -5.41 7.85
C VAL A 77 -17.16 -5.64 6.62
N LEU A 78 -17.01 -4.64 5.74
CA LEU A 78 -16.26 -4.82 4.50
C LEU A 78 -14.91 -4.11 4.56
N TYR A 79 -14.90 -2.80 4.77
CA TYR A 79 -13.65 -2.04 4.68
C TYR A 79 -12.62 -2.48 5.74
N GLN A 80 -13.04 -2.65 6.99
CA GLN A 80 -12.14 -3.06 8.07
C GLN A 80 -11.63 -4.51 7.90
N ASN A 81 -12.48 -5.45 7.47
CA ASN A 81 -12.08 -6.84 7.24
C ASN A 81 -11.17 -7.00 6.02
N VAL A 82 -11.46 -6.29 4.93
CA VAL A 82 -10.58 -6.24 3.76
C VAL A 82 -9.24 -5.60 4.13
N GLY A 83 -9.28 -4.50 4.89
CA GLY A 83 -8.08 -3.86 5.44
C GLY A 83 -7.23 -4.83 6.27
N ALA A 84 -7.84 -5.54 7.22
CA ALA A 84 -7.16 -6.54 8.05
C ALA A 84 -6.51 -7.65 7.21
N THR A 85 -7.18 -8.08 6.13
CA THR A 85 -6.65 -9.10 5.21
C THR A 85 -5.43 -8.58 4.45
N ILE A 86 -5.46 -7.34 3.95
CA ILE A 86 -4.32 -6.70 3.29
C ILE A 86 -3.13 -6.61 4.26
N TYR A 87 -3.37 -6.16 5.50
CA TYR A 87 -2.31 -6.09 6.52
C TYR A 87 -1.74 -7.46 6.87
N ALA A 88 -2.56 -8.52 6.89
CA ALA A 88 -2.08 -9.88 7.08
C ALA A 88 -1.13 -10.33 5.96
N PHE A 89 -1.48 -10.08 4.69
CA PHE A 89 -0.58 -10.37 3.56
C PHE A 89 0.69 -9.52 3.60
N MET A 90 0.57 -8.24 3.95
CA MET A 90 1.73 -7.35 4.14
C MET A 90 2.66 -7.87 5.23
N PHE A 91 2.12 -8.40 6.33
CA PHE A 91 2.94 -8.97 7.39
C PHE A 91 3.79 -10.14 6.89
N PHE A 92 3.22 -11.10 6.15
CA PHE A 92 3.99 -12.24 5.62
C PHE A 92 5.04 -11.83 4.60
N THR A 93 4.73 -10.90 3.71
CA THR A 93 5.68 -10.41 2.69
C THR A 93 6.79 -9.56 3.29
N LEU A 94 6.48 -8.75 4.30
CA LEU A 94 7.45 -7.98 5.06
C LEU A 94 8.36 -8.91 5.88
N ALA A 95 7.80 -9.93 6.54
CA ALA A 95 8.57 -10.91 7.29
C ALA A 95 9.54 -11.69 6.39
N SER A 96 9.08 -12.13 5.21
CA SER A 96 9.93 -12.79 4.21
C SER A 96 11.05 -11.88 3.69
N SER A 97 10.73 -10.61 3.43
CA SER A 97 11.72 -9.61 2.99
C SER A 97 12.73 -9.30 4.10
N ALA A 98 12.25 -9.10 5.32
CA ALA A 98 13.06 -8.84 6.51
C ALA A 98 14.03 -9.99 6.76
N TYR A 99 13.56 -11.24 6.68
CA TYR A 99 14.40 -12.43 6.79
C TYR A 99 15.55 -12.38 5.79
N ARG A 100 15.28 -12.10 4.50
CA ARG A 100 16.32 -12.00 3.47
C ARG A 100 17.33 -10.86 3.74
N THR A 101 16.87 -9.72 4.25
CA THR A 101 17.73 -8.55 4.53
C THR A 101 18.51 -8.65 5.84
N MET A 102 18.06 -9.46 6.79
CA MET A 102 18.69 -9.61 8.11
C MET A 102 19.75 -10.72 8.16
N ILE A 103 19.95 -11.48 7.08
CA ILE A 103 21.06 -12.43 7.00
C ILE A 103 22.37 -11.64 7.00
N LEU A 104 23.18 -11.86 8.04
CA LEU A 104 24.41 -11.15 8.34
C LEU A 104 25.53 -11.52 7.35
N ASN A 105 25.46 -10.98 6.14
CA ASN A 105 26.47 -11.19 5.10
C ASN A 105 27.44 -10.02 4.96
N SER A 106 27.16 -8.88 5.59
CA SER A 106 28.01 -7.69 5.52
C SER A 106 27.88 -6.83 6.78
N VAL A 107 28.84 -5.92 6.97
CA VAL A 107 28.85 -4.97 8.10
C VAL A 107 27.64 -4.03 8.03
N GLU A 108 27.23 -3.66 6.82
CA GLU A 108 26.05 -2.83 6.57
C GLU A 108 24.77 -3.58 6.98
N ALA A 109 24.63 -4.85 6.60
CA ALA A 109 23.49 -5.68 7.00
C ALA A 109 23.43 -5.87 8.53
N ALA A 110 24.57 -6.01 9.19
CA ALA A 110 24.65 -6.08 10.65
C ALA A 110 24.19 -4.77 11.32
N SER A 111 24.58 -3.62 10.78
CA SER A 111 24.15 -2.31 11.30
C SER A 111 22.63 -2.10 11.16
N LEU A 112 22.05 -2.56 10.04
CA LEU A 112 20.60 -2.52 9.80
C LEU A 112 19.85 -3.48 10.74
N ALA A 113 20.36 -4.70 10.94
CA ALA A 113 19.77 -5.67 11.85
C ALA A 113 19.78 -5.15 13.30
N ALA A 114 20.89 -4.57 13.76
CA ALA A 114 21.01 -3.96 15.09
C ALA A 114 20.04 -2.78 15.26
N GLY A 115 19.96 -1.88 14.27
CA GLY A 115 19.02 -0.76 14.30
C GLY A 115 17.55 -1.22 14.33
N GLY A 116 17.22 -2.25 13.54
CA GLY A 116 15.89 -2.85 13.51
C GLY A 116 15.49 -3.49 14.84
N LEU A 117 16.42 -4.20 15.49
CA LEU A 117 16.20 -4.83 16.81
C LEU A 117 15.98 -3.78 17.91
N ILE A 118 16.80 -2.72 17.94
CA ILE A 118 16.63 -1.63 18.92
C ILE A 118 15.26 -0.98 18.75
N TYR A 119 14.84 -0.77 17.49
CA TYR A 119 13.53 -0.19 17.19
C TYR A 119 12.36 -1.10 17.59
N THR A 120 12.41 -2.40 17.31
CA THR A 120 11.34 -3.32 17.70
C THR A 120 11.23 -3.47 19.21
N LEU A 121 12.35 -3.47 19.93
CA LEU A 121 12.34 -3.47 21.41
C LEU A 121 11.72 -2.20 21.98
N ARG A 122 11.88 -1.04 21.34
CA ARG A 122 11.23 0.22 21.73
C ARG A 122 9.69 0.11 21.73
N GLN A 123 9.11 -0.66 20.82
CA GLN A 123 7.66 -0.79 20.68
C GLN A 123 7.01 -1.63 21.78
N ILE A 124 7.80 -2.37 22.57
CA ILE A 124 7.32 -3.23 23.64
C ILE A 124 7.37 -2.44 24.97
N PRO A 125 6.22 -2.18 25.63
CA PRO A 125 6.17 -1.35 26.85
C PRO A 125 7.06 -1.84 28.00
N ILE A 126 7.28 -3.16 28.10
CA ILE A 126 8.13 -3.77 29.13
C ILE A 126 9.59 -3.30 29.00
N PHE A 127 10.12 -3.15 27.79
CA PHE A 127 11.52 -2.72 27.64
C PHE A 127 11.72 -1.24 27.92
N GLN A 128 10.66 -0.43 27.84
CA GLN A 128 10.72 1.00 28.17
C GLN A 128 10.92 1.24 29.67
N THR A 129 10.37 0.37 30.52
CA THR A 129 10.52 0.50 31.98
C THR A 129 11.88 0.02 32.48
N TRP A 130 12.41 -1.06 31.90
CA TRP A 130 13.72 -1.62 32.29
C TRP A 130 14.91 -0.89 31.66
N PHE A 131 14.76 -0.36 30.44
CA PHE A 131 15.82 0.33 29.70
C PHE A 131 15.33 1.67 29.14
N PRO A 132 15.20 2.72 29.99
CA PRO A 132 14.66 4.01 29.58
C PRO A 132 15.48 4.72 28.49
N TRP A 133 16.78 4.40 28.37
CA TRP A 133 17.67 4.94 27.34
C TRP A 133 17.37 4.41 25.92
N MET A 134 16.60 3.32 25.77
CA MET A 134 16.25 2.76 24.46
C MET A 134 15.21 3.60 23.71
N VAL A 135 14.36 4.34 24.44
CA VAL A 135 13.34 5.23 23.87
C VAL A 135 13.97 6.35 23.03
N PRO A 136 14.87 7.20 23.59
CA PRO A 136 15.49 8.28 22.83
C PRO A 136 16.39 7.77 21.69
N LEU A 137 17.07 6.62 21.86
CA LEU A 137 17.86 6.03 20.79
C LEU A 137 16.98 5.53 19.64
N GLY A 138 15.89 4.83 19.93
CA GLY A 138 14.95 4.37 18.91
C GLY A 138 14.22 5.52 18.20
N GLU A 139 14.01 6.64 18.88
CA GLU A 139 13.46 7.86 18.29
C GLU A 139 14.46 8.57 17.39
N TRP A 140 15.74 8.68 17.80
CA TRP A 140 16.79 9.20 16.94
C TRP A 140 16.97 8.38 15.65
N ILE A 141 16.93 7.05 15.75
CA ILE A 141 16.97 6.14 14.58
C ILE A 141 15.80 6.41 13.62
N LEU A 142 14.59 6.64 14.14
CA LEU A 142 13.42 6.94 13.33
C LEU A 142 13.49 8.29 12.64
N LEU A 143 13.98 9.32 13.33
CA LEU A 143 13.93 10.70 12.86
C LEU A 143 15.09 11.08 11.95
N VAL A 144 16.25 10.42 12.08
CA VAL A 144 17.47 10.78 11.34
C VAL A 144 17.74 9.76 10.21
N PRO A 145 18.25 8.53 10.48
CA PRO A 145 18.50 7.54 9.42
C PRO A 145 17.25 7.16 8.61
N ASN A 146 16.13 6.88 9.28
CA ASN A 146 14.94 6.38 8.62
C ASN A 146 14.26 7.44 7.75
N VAL A 147 14.26 8.73 8.15
CA VAL A 147 13.76 9.81 7.29
C VAL A 147 14.64 9.98 6.05
N GLY A 148 15.96 9.86 6.19
CA GLY A 148 16.87 9.87 5.04
C GLY A 148 16.63 8.70 4.09
N GLY A 149 16.55 7.47 4.63
CA GLY A 149 16.33 6.25 3.85
C GLY A 149 14.98 6.23 3.15
N SER A 150 13.89 6.58 3.85
CA SER A 150 12.54 6.63 3.26
C SER A 150 12.43 7.63 2.11
N ARG A 151 13.03 8.81 2.23
CA ARG A 151 13.07 9.80 1.14
C ARG A 151 13.85 9.28 -0.06
N GLY A 152 15.02 8.67 0.16
CA GLY A 152 15.81 8.05 -0.90
C GLY A 152 15.04 6.93 -1.62
N ALA A 153 14.35 6.08 -0.87
CA ALA A 153 13.53 5.00 -1.41
C ALA A 153 12.36 5.52 -2.27
N VAL A 154 11.68 6.59 -1.84
CA VAL A 154 10.59 7.21 -2.63
C VAL A 154 11.12 7.79 -3.94
N ILE A 155 12.28 8.45 -3.92
CA ILE A 155 12.90 8.98 -5.14
C ILE A 155 13.29 7.82 -6.09
N ALA A 156 13.89 6.77 -5.56
CA ALA A 156 14.23 5.58 -6.35
C ALA A 156 12.99 4.91 -6.95
N ALA A 157 11.89 4.80 -6.19
CA ALA A 157 10.63 4.27 -6.68
C ALA A 157 10.01 5.14 -7.78
N ALA A 158 10.06 6.47 -7.64
CA ALA A 158 9.57 7.39 -8.66
C ALA A 158 10.37 7.30 -9.97
N LEU A 159 11.71 7.18 -9.86
CA LEU A 159 12.58 6.96 -11.01
C LEU A 159 12.30 5.61 -11.67
N ALA A 160 12.14 4.54 -10.87
CA ALA A 160 11.80 3.22 -11.37
C ALA A 160 10.45 3.21 -12.12
N ALA A 161 9.43 3.89 -11.58
CA ALA A 161 8.14 4.04 -12.24
C ALA A 161 8.25 4.82 -13.56
N THR A 162 9.08 5.86 -13.61
CA THR A 162 9.33 6.63 -14.83
C THR A 162 10.02 5.77 -15.90
N VAL A 163 11.07 5.05 -15.51
CA VAL A 163 11.78 4.12 -16.41
C VAL A 163 10.84 3.03 -16.91
N TYR A 164 9.96 2.51 -16.05
CA TYR A 164 8.95 1.52 -16.43
C TYR A 164 7.99 2.10 -17.48
N GLY A 165 7.38 3.26 -17.23
CA GLY A 165 6.47 3.90 -18.19
C GLY A 165 7.12 4.18 -19.55
N VAL A 166 8.38 4.62 -19.57
CA VAL A 166 9.13 4.82 -20.82
C VAL A 166 9.38 3.50 -21.56
N ARG A 167 9.70 2.41 -20.83
CA ARG A 167 9.85 1.07 -21.43
C ARG A 167 8.54 0.53 -21.98
N THR A 168 7.41 0.83 -21.33
CA THR A 168 6.08 0.47 -21.82
C THR A 168 5.80 1.16 -23.16
N ILE A 169 6.05 2.47 -23.27
CA ILE A 169 5.82 3.24 -24.51
C ILE A 169 6.70 2.73 -25.66
N TRP A 170 7.96 2.37 -25.37
CA TRP A 170 8.86 1.80 -26.37
C TRP A 170 8.65 0.31 -26.66
N GLY A 171 7.65 -0.35 -26.06
CA GLY A 171 7.34 -1.76 -26.32
C GLY A 171 8.46 -2.73 -25.94
N LYS A 172 9.38 -2.32 -25.07
CA LYS A 172 10.54 -3.14 -24.64
C LYS A 172 10.26 -4.03 -23.43
N GLU A 173 9.01 -4.04 -22.94
CA GLU A 173 8.63 -4.94 -21.86
C GLU A 173 8.52 -6.39 -22.35
N ILE A 174 9.28 -7.28 -21.70
CA ILE A 174 9.34 -8.71 -22.01
C ILE A 174 7.96 -9.37 -21.92
N SER A 175 7.06 -8.84 -21.09
CA SER A 175 5.68 -9.32 -21.00
C SER A 175 4.88 -9.21 -22.32
N LEU A 176 5.34 -8.44 -23.31
CA LEU A 176 4.75 -8.36 -24.66
C LEU A 176 5.53 -9.15 -25.71
N LYS A 177 6.77 -9.57 -25.44
CA LYS A 177 7.62 -10.30 -26.40
C LYS A 177 7.35 -11.80 -26.44
N GLU A 178 6.70 -12.38 -25.44
CA GLU A 178 6.24 -13.77 -25.51
C GLU A 178 5.02 -13.94 -26.45
N VAL A 179 4.56 -12.86 -27.10
CA VAL A 179 3.46 -12.85 -28.07
C VAL A 179 3.96 -12.50 -29.48
N SER A 180 5.06 -13.10 -29.92
CA SER A 180 5.38 -13.21 -31.35
C SER A 180 5.85 -14.60 -31.70
#